data_AF-A0A9D8R9X0-F1
#
_entry.id   AF-A0A9D8R9X0-F1
#
_cell.length_a   1.000
_cell.length_b   1.000
_cell.length_c   1.000
_cell.angle_alpha   90.00
_cell.angle_beta   90.00
_cell.angle_gamma   90.00
#
_symmetry.space_group_name_H-M   'P 1'
#
loop_
_entity.id
_entity.type
_entity.pdbx_description
1 polymer ?
#
loop_
_entity_poly.entity_id
_entity_poly.type
_entity_poly.pdbx_seq_one_letter_code
_entity_poly.pdbx_strand_id
1 'polypeptide(L)'
;MSSIKFSSLSEHRTALMGAAMLFVMLFHVGMDRHSTFYALHRVGNVGVDIFLFLSGIGLWFAWLKRPSLKQFYWRRFVRLYPAWLIMAMLFYIPNYINTPGGGYSPDIPNLILNILFGWSFWRIDDLTFWFIPAIMVLYLIAPFYIRLILRHPSWRWLPVVAMVWAVMVQYYPPVHSLVGHVEIFWSRIPIFLLGINCGLLVAEKRSMEGSALWLLLLTLLLSLVMCLEFEESWRGRFPLFLERMVYI
;
A
#
# COMPACT_ATOMS: atom_id res chain seq x y z
N MET A 1 -4.10 -21.18 26.33
CA MET A 1 -4.52 -19.87 25.79
C MET A 1 -5.56 -20.13 24.70
N SER A 2 -6.64 -19.36 24.66
CA SER A 2 -7.68 -19.49 23.62
C SER A 2 -7.10 -19.18 22.24
N SER A 3 -7.58 -19.90 21.21
CA SER A 3 -7.19 -19.66 19.82
C SER A 3 -7.81 -18.34 19.31
N ILE A 4 -7.06 -17.60 18.50
CA ILE A 4 -7.51 -16.31 17.95
C ILE A 4 -8.06 -16.56 16.55
N LYS A 5 -9.28 -16.10 16.27
CA LYS A 5 -9.91 -16.30 14.96
C LYS A 5 -9.48 -15.20 14.00
N PHE A 6 -9.13 -15.58 12.76
CA PHE A 6 -8.89 -14.60 11.70
C PHE A 6 -10.15 -13.77 11.38
N SER A 7 -11.35 -14.26 11.69
CA SER A 7 -12.61 -13.53 11.49
C SER A 7 -12.64 -12.16 12.16
N SER A 8 -11.96 -12.00 13.31
CA SER A 8 -11.89 -10.74 14.04
C SER A 8 -11.29 -9.60 13.22
N LEU A 9 -10.35 -9.90 12.29
CA LEU A 9 -9.79 -8.90 11.36
C LEU A 9 -10.85 -8.37 10.39
N SER A 10 -11.77 -9.23 9.94
CA SER A 10 -12.86 -8.83 9.04
C SER A 10 -13.97 -8.10 9.79
N GLU A 11 -14.26 -8.50 11.03
CA GLU A 11 -15.26 -7.86 11.90
C GLU A 11 -14.89 -6.41 12.23
N HIS A 12 -13.63 -6.17 12.59
CA HIS A 12 -13.12 -4.83 12.98
C HIS A 12 -12.48 -4.06 11.82
N ARG A 13 -12.58 -4.57 10.59
CA ARG A 13 -11.89 -4.03 9.41
C ARG A 13 -12.09 -2.52 9.23
N THR A 14 -13.31 -2.02 9.41
CA THR A 14 -13.61 -0.59 9.25
C THR A 14 -12.88 0.26 10.30
N ALA A 15 -12.89 -0.16 11.57
CA ALA A 15 -12.17 0.53 12.63
C ALA A 15 -10.65 0.52 12.39
N LEU A 16 -10.10 -0.63 11.97
CA LEU A 16 -8.68 -0.76 11.63
C LEU A 16 -8.29 0.11 10.43
N MET A 17 -9.13 0.21 9.40
CA MET A 17 -8.90 1.15 8.29
C MET A 17 -8.96 2.61 8.75
N GLY A 18 -9.84 2.95 9.68
CA GLY A 18 -9.89 4.29 10.28
C GLY A 18 -8.61 4.62 11.05
N ALA A 19 -8.12 3.70 11.89
CA ALA A 19 -6.84 3.85 12.59
C ALA A 19 -5.66 3.99 11.62
N ALA A 20 -5.66 3.22 10.53
CA ALA A 20 -4.67 3.33 9.46
C ALA A 20 -4.68 4.72 8.80
N MET A 21 -5.86 5.31 8.56
CA MET A 21 -5.96 6.68 8.05
C MET A 21 -5.38 7.70 9.04
N LEU A 22 -5.60 7.52 10.34
CA LEU A 22 -5.01 8.39 11.38
C LEU A 22 -3.48 8.33 11.35
N PHE A 23 -2.89 7.14 11.19
CA PHE A 23 -1.43 6.99 11.04
C PHE A 23 -0.90 7.65 9.78
N VAL A 24 -1.59 7.50 8.65
CA VAL A 24 -1.22 8.19 7.41
C VAL A 24 -1.30 9.70 7.58
N MET A 25 -2.36 10.22 8.21
CA MET A 25 -2.47 11.65 8.50
C MET A 25 -1.35 12.13 9.41
N LEU A 26 -1.05 11.38 10.48
CA LEU A 26 0.05 11.69 11.38
C LEU A 26 1.35 11.87 10.60
N PHE A 27 1.68 10.94 9.69
CA PHE A 27 2.90 10.98 8.86
C PHE A 27 3.03 12.23 7.95
N HIS A 28 1.90 12.85 7.58
CA HIS A 28 1.89 14.01 6.67
C HIS A 28 1.83 15.35 7.42
N VAL A 29 1.56 15.37 8.73
CA VAL A 29 1.57 16.61 9.51
C VAL A 29 3.00 17.09 9.66
N GLY A 30 3.26 18.37 9.39
CA GLY A 30 4.60 18.93 9.58
C GLY A 30 5.06 18.82 11.03
N MET A 31 6.14 18.08 11.29
CA MET A 31 6.78 17.99 12.60
C MET A 31 8.25 18.38 12.51
N ASP A 32 8.71 19.18 13.48
CA ASP A 32 10.11 19.52 13.59
C ASP A 32 10.97 18.26 13.81
N ARG A 33 12.09 18.20 13.09
CA ARG A 33 13.03 17.08 13.10
C ARG A 33 13.74 16.91 14.44
N HIS A 34 13.80 17.97 15.24
CA HIS A 34 14.41 17.93 16.57
C HIS A 34 13.42 17.53 17.68
N SER A 35 12.15 17.29 17.34
CA SER A 35 11.15 16.80 18.29
C SER A 35 11.45 15.37 18.73
N THR A 36 11.28 15.09 20.03
CA THR A 36 11.37 13.74 20.58
C THR A 36 10.34 12.77 20.00
N PHE A 37 9.28 13.28 19.37
CA PHE A 37 8.24 12.47 18.73
C PHE A 37 8.46 12.26 17.23
N TYR A 38 9.57 12.75 16.66
CA TYR A 38 9.80 12.71 15.21
C TYR A 38 9.79 11.28 14.66
N ALA A 39 10.46 10.35 15.33
CA ALA A 39 10.50 8.95 14.90
C ALA A 39 9.11 8.29 14.95
N LEU A 40 8.35 8.52 16.02
CA LEU A 40 6.97 8.03 16.14
C LEU A 40 6.06 8.60 15.05
N HIS A 41 6.23 9.88 14.71
CA HIS A 41 5.52 10.52 13.61
C HIS A 41 5.81 9.83 12.27
N ARG A 42 7.07 9.45 12.03
CA ARG A 42 7.52 8.76 10.81
C ARG A 42 7.00 7.33 10.68
N VAL A 43 6.80 6.64 11.81
CA VAL A 43 6.14 5.31 11.85
C VAL A 43 4.73 5.35 11.25
N GLY A 44 4.07 6.52 11.19
CA GLY A 44 2.75 6.68 10.56
C GLY A 44 2.64 6.15 9.12
N ASN A 45 3.76 6.02 8.41
CA ASN A 45 3.85 5.38 7.10
C ASN A 45 3.28 3.94 7.08
N VAL A 46 3.35 3.20 8.20
CA VAL A 46 2.77 1.85 8.37
C VAL A 46 1.26 1.84 8.17
N GLY A 47 0.60 2.98 8.34
CA GLY A 47 -0.83 3.13 8.06
C GLY A 47 -1.18 2.75 6.62
N VAL A 48 -0.28 3.02 5.67
CA VAL A 48 -0.48 2.63 4.27
C VAL A 48 -0.54 1.11 4.12
N ASP A 49 0.35 0.38 4.79
CA ASP A 49 0.43 -1.08 4.73
C ASP A 49 -0.77 -1.76 5.38
N ILE A 50 -1.18 -1.26 6.55
CA ILE A 50 -2.40 -1.72 7.21
C ILE A 50 -3.60 -1.51 6.26
N PHE A 51 -3.67 -0.34 5.61
CA PHE A 51 -4.74 -0.06 4.67
C PHE A 51 -4.73 -1.01 3.46
N LEU A 52 -3.56 -1.28 2.88
CA LEU A 52 -3.40 -2.20 1.74
C LEU A 52 -3.71 -3.65 2.11
N PHE A 53 -3.24 -4.11 3.27
CA PHE A 53 -3.52 -5.44 3.81
C PHE A 53 -5.04 -5.65 4.00
N LEU A 54 -5.70 -4.74 4.72
CA LEU A 54 -7.15 -4.78 4.95
C LEU A 54 -7.95 -4.59 3.66
N SER A 55 -7.42 -3.81 2.72
CA SER A 55 -7.98 -3.71 1.37
C SER A 55 -7.98 -5.08 0.71
N GLY A 56 -6.85 -5.78 0.69
CA GLY A 56 -6.68 -7.15 0.17
C GLY A 56 -7.70 -8.14 0.73
N ILE A 57 -7.88 -8.18 2.07
CA ILE A 57 -8.90 -9.00 2.73
C ILE A 57 -10.29 -8.66 2.18
N GLY A 58 -10.62 -7.38 2.09
CA GLY A 58 -11.90 -6.92 1.54
C GLY A 58 -12.08 -7.27 0.05
N LEU A 59 -11.00 -7.35 -0.73
CA LEU A 59 -11.06 -7.72 -2.15
C LEU A 59 -11.45 -9.18 -2.33
N TRP A 60 -10.94 -10.06 -1.47
CA TRP A 60 -11.26 -11.48 -1.45
C TRP A 60 -12.77 -11.71 -1.35
N PHE A 61 -13.42 -11.16 -0.32
CA PHE A 61 -14.87 -11.31 -0.13
C PHE A 61 -15.69 -10.63 -1.24
N ALA A 62 -15.25 -9.46 -1.72
CA ALA A 62 -15.94 -8.77 -2.80
C ALA A 62 -15.94 -9.55 -4.11
N TRP A 63 -14.86 -10.29 -4.38
CA TRP A 63 -14.72 -11.18 -5.53
C TRP A 63 -15.60 -12.43 -5.36
N LEU A 64 -15.47 -13.16 -4.25
CA LEU A 64 -16.23 -14.39 -4.02
C LEU A 64 -17.74 -14.18 -4.01
N LYS A 65 -18.22 -13.02 -3.52
CA LYS A 65 -19.65 -12.72 -3.51
C LYS A 65 -20.27 -12.63 -4.91
N ARG A 66 -19.53 -12.09 -5.89
CA ARG A 66 -19.97 -11.91 -7.29
C ARG A 66 -18.74 -11.88 -8.22
N PRO A 67 -18.32 -13.03 -8.78
CA PRO A 67 -17.09 -13.15 -9.56
C PRO A 67 -17.27 -12.66 -11.02
N SER A 68 -17.63 -11.38 -11.18
CA SER A 68 -17.73 -10.71 -12.47
C SER A 68 -16.74 -9.54 -12.50
N LEU A 69 -15.82 -9.54 -13.48
CA LEU A 69 -14.81 -8.48 -13.63
C LEU A 69 -15.45 -7.10 -13.76
N LYS A 70 -16.46 -6.96 -14.63
CA LYS A 70 -17.20 -5.70 -14.84
C LYS A 70 -17.78 -5.17 -13.52
N GLN A 71 -18.48 -6.02 -12.78
CA GLN A 71 -19.10 -5.62 -11.50
C GLN A 71 -18.07 -5.37 -10.40
N PHE A 72 -16.95 -6.11 -10.40
CA PHE A 72 -15.86 -5.91 -9.44
C PHE A 72 -15.21 -4.54 -9.64
N TYR A 73 -14.83 -4.20 -10.86
CA TYR A 73 -14.19 -2.92 -11.17
C TYR A 73 -15.16 -1.75 -10.99
N TRP A 74 -16.38 -1.84 -11.49
CA TRP A 74 -17.39 -0.78 -11.34
C TRP A 74 -17.59 -0.38 -9.87
N ARG A 75 -17.82 -1.35 -8.99
CA ARG A 75 -18.03 -1.10 -7.55
C ARG A 75 -16.83 -0.47 -6.86
N ARG A 76 -15.62 -0.59 -7.40
CA ARG A 76 -14.40 -0.02 -6.82
C ARG A 76 -14.17 1.38 -7.34
N PHE A 77 -14.15 1.50 -8.66
CA PHE A 77 -13.83 2.74 -9.30
C PHE A 77 -14.92 3.78 -9.11
N VAL A 78 -16.21 3.42 -9.04
CA VAL A 78 -17.27 4.40 -8.73
C VAL A 78 -17.19 4.97 -7.30
N ARG A 79 -16.53 4.27 -6.36
CA ARG A 79 -16.30 4.79 -5.00
C ARG A 79 -15.02 5.62 -4.90
N LEU A 80 -14.07 5.42 -5.81
CA LEU A 80 -12.75 6.07 -5.80
C LEU A 80 -12.71 7.30 -6.73
N TYR A 81 -13.16 7.13 -7.98
CA TYR A 81 -13.03 8.12 -9.05
C TYR A 81 -13.76 9.44 -8.78
N PRO A 82 -14.96 9.51 -8.17
CA PRO A 82 -15.61 10.80 -7.96
C PRO A 82 -14.76 11.76 -7.12
N ALA A 83 -14.27 11.28 -5.96
CA ALA A 83 -13.39 12.08 -5.11
C ALA A 83 -12.03 12.34 -5.77
N TRP A 84 -11.46 11.33 -6.44
CA TRP A 84 -10.20 11.47 -7.15
C TRP A 84 -10.25 12.54 -8.24
N LEU A 85 -11.25 12.51 -9.12
CA LEU A 85 -11.38 13.45 -10.23
C LEU A 85 -11.51 14.89 -9.74
N ILE A 86 -12.30 15.11 -8.68
CA ILE A 86 -12.42 16.43 -8.05
C ILE A 86 -11.06 16.91 -7.56
N MET A 87 -10.37 16.10 -6.74
CA MET A 87 -9.08 16.50 -6.15
C MET A 87 -7.98 16.66 -7.22
N ALA A 88 -7.94 15.77 -8.20
CA ALA A 88 -6.98 15.82 -9.30
C ALA A 88 -7.21 17.06 -10.18
N MET A 89 -8.45 17.42 -10.48
CA MET A 89 -8.76 18.65 -11.22
C MET A 89 -8.36 19.90 -10.42
N LEU A 90 -8.72 19.96 -9.13
CA LEU A 90 -8.39 21.08 -8.25
C LEU A 90 -6.88 21.28 -8.08
N PHE A 91 -6.09 20.21 -8.17
CA PHE A 91 -4.64 20.29 -8.06
C PHE A 91 -3.96 20.50 -9.44
N TYR A 92 -4.20 19.63 -10.42
CA TYR A 92 -3.42 19.63 -11.65
C TYR A 92 -3.80 20.77 -12.62
N ILE A 93 -5.06 21.23 -12.65
CA ILE A 93 -5.47 22.31 -13.57
C ILE A 93 -4.80 23.64 -13.18
N PRO A 94 -4.86 24.11 -11.92
CA PRO A 94 -4.16 25.35 -11.55
C PRO A 94 -2.65 25.23 -11.71
N ASN A 95 -2.04 24.09 -11.37
CA ASN A 95 -0.61 23.89 -11.57
C ASN A 95 -0.20 23.97 -13.04
N TYR A 96 -1.01 23.41 -13.95
CA TYR A 96 -0.80 23.50 -15.39
C TYR A 96 -0.87 24.95 -15.90
N ILE A 97 -1.85 25.73 -15.45
CA ILE A 97 -2.06 27.12 -15.88
C ILE A 97 -0.95 28.03 -15.33
N ASN A 98 -0.63 27.90 -14.05
CA ASN A 98 0.30 28.79 -13.35
C ASN A 98 1.76 28.44 -13.58
N THR A 99 2.05 27.21 -14.01
CA THR A 99 3.42 26.75 -14.29
C THR A 99 3.49 26.09 -15.67
N PRO A 100 3.31 26.85 -16.78
CA PRO A 100 3.37 26.28 -18.13
C PRO A 100 4.74 25.63 -18.38
N GLY A 101 4.75 24.37 -18.81
CA GLY A 101 5.98 23.58 -18.97
C GLY A 101 6.56 23.05 -17.64
N GLY A 102 5.86 23.22 -16.52
CA GLY A 102 6.23 22.67 -15.22
C GLY A 102 6.16 21.13 -15.17
N GLY A 103 6.82 20.55 -14.16
CA GLY A 103 7.10 19.10 -14.12
C GLY A 103 5.86 18.18 -14.11
N TYR A 104 4.80 18.53 -13.38
CA TYR A 104 3.63 17.66 -13.22
C TYR A 104 2.90 17.44 -14.55
N SER A 105 2.48 18.50 -15.24
CA SER A 105 1.73 18.41 -16.49
C SER A 105 2.41 19.29 -17.56
N PRO A 106 3.38 18.78 -18.32
CA PRO A 106 4.10 19.60 -19.31
C PRO A 106 3.23 20.02 -20.51
N ASP A 107 2.18 19.26 -20.81
CA ASP A 107 1.27 19.50 -21.93
C ASP A 107 -0.17 19.02 -21.61
N ILE A 108 -1.11 19.31 -22.51
CA ILE A 108 -2.53 18.91 -22.36
C ILE A 108 -2.70 17.38 -22.25
N PRO A 109 -2.05 16.54 -23.09
CA PRO A 109 -2.11 15.08 -22.92
C PRO A 109 -1.70 14.62 -21.51
N ASN A 110 -0.58 15.11 -20.98
CA ASN A 110 -0.12 14.76 -19.64
C ASN A 110 -1.07 15.27 -18.55
N LEU A 111 -1.68 16.46 -18.73
CA LEU A 111 -2.73 16.94 -17.83
C LEU A 111 -3.93 15.97 -17.79
N ILE A 112 -4.43 15.53 -18.95
CA ILE A 112 -5.54 14.59 -19.04
C ILE A 112 -5.16 13.26 -18.37
N LEU A 113 -3.97 12.73 -18.66
CA LEU A 113 -3.48 11.48 -18.07
C LEU A 113 -3.28 11.61 -16.55
N ASN A 114 -2.87 12.78 -16.05
CA ASN A 114 -2.78 13.05 -14.62
C ASN A 114 -4.13 13.05 -13.93
N ILE A 115 -5.13 13.72 -14.52
CA ILE A 115 -6.48 13.75 -13.97
C ILE A 115 -7.10 12.34 -13.97
N LEU A 116 -6.90 11.56 -15.03
CA LEU A 116 -7.53 10.25 -15.17
C LEU A 116 -6.83 9.14 -14.39
N PHE A 117 -5.49 9.18 -14.30
CA PHE A 117 -4.68 8.04 -13.87
C PHE A 117 -3.50 8.39 -12.95
N GLY A 118 -3.31 9.67 -12.56
CA GLY A 118 -2.15 10.07 -11.75
C GLY A 118 -0.83 9.79 -12.46
N TRP A 119 -0.78 10.06 -13.76
CA TRP A 119 0.32 9.69 -14.66
C TRP A 119 1.73 10.14 -14.22
N SER A 120 1.86 11.30 -13.59
CA SER A 120 3.13 11.82 -13.06
C SER A 120 3.79 10.88 -12.08
N PHE A 121 3.02 10.14 -11.28
CA PHE A 121 3.59 9.14 -10.37
C PHE A 121 4.41 8.10 -11.15
N TRP A 122 3.87 7.60 -12.26
CA TRP A 122 4.52 6.57 -13.08
C TRP A 122 5.67 7.10 -13.93
N ARG A 123 5.65 8.38 -14.28
CA ARG A 123 6.61 9.00 -15.21
C ARG A 123 7.78 9.70 -14.51
N ILE A 124 7.52 10.41 -13.41
CA ILE A 124 8.47 11.33 -12.78
C ILE A 124 8.52 11.24 -11.25
N ASP A 125 8.03 10.14 -10.65
CA ASP A 125 8.03 9.95 -9.18
C ASP A 125 7.28 11.07 -8.42
N ASP A 126 6.14 11.49 -8.95
CA ASP A 126 5.27 12.42 -8.24
C ASP A 126 4.56 11.72 -7.06
N LEU A 127 5.06 12.00 -5.86
CA LEU A 127 4.53 11.47 -4.60
C LEU A 127 3.35 12.27 -4.03
N THR A 128 2.82 13.30 -4.71
CA THR A 128 1.71 14.10 -4.17
C THR A 128 0.47 13.26 -3.93
N PHE A 129 0.11 12.42 -4.91
CA PHE A 129 -1.09 11.59 -4.84
C PHE A 129 -0.82 10.11 -5.13
N TRP A 130 0.44 9.67 -5.07
CA TRP A 130 0.90 8.34 -5.51
C TRP A 130 0.03 7.15 -5.06
N PHE A 131 -0.57 7.24 -3.87
CA PHE A 131 -1.37 6.17 -3.32
C PHE A 131 -2.59 5.83 -4.20
N ILE A 132 -3.23 6.84 -4.80
CA ILE A 132 -4.42 6.66 -5.64
C ILE A 132 -4.12 5.89 -6.93
N PRO A 133 -3.14 6.28 -7.79
CA PRO A 133 -2.77 5.48 -8.94
C PRO A 133 -2.24 4.10 -8.55
N ALA A 134 -1.49 3.99 -7.45
CA ALA A 134 -1.03 2.69 -6.93
C ALA A 134 -2.21 1.75 -6.62
N ILE A 135 -3.20 2.19 -5.82
CA ILE A 135 -4.35 1.34 -5.47
C ILE A 135 -5.25 1.03 -6.67
N MET A 136 -5.33 1.93 -7.67
CA MET A 136 -6.03 1.65 -8.92
C MET A 136 -5.41 0.45 -9.64
N VAL A 137 -4.08 0.41 -9.79
CA VAL A 137 -3.36 -0.72 -10.39
C VAL A 137 -3.52 -2.00 -9.56
N LEU A 138 -3.41 -1.91 -8.24
CA LEU A 138 -3.62 -3.06 -7.36
C LEU A 138 -5.04 -3.63 -7.48
N TYR A 139 -6.07 -2.77 -7.64
CA TYR A 139 -7.43 -3.22 -7.89
C TYR A 139 -7.59 -3.92 -9.24
N LEU A 140 -6.86 -3.51 -10.27
CA LEU A 140 -6.83 -4.21 -11.56
C LEU A 140 -6.20 -5.59 -11.42
N ILE A 141 -5.13 -5.74 -10.64
CA ILE A 141 -4.41 -7.00 -10.45
C ILE A 141 -5.20 -8.00 -9.59
N ALA A 142 -5.90 -7.51 -8.56
CA ALA A 142 -6.52 -8.34 -7.54
C ALA A 142 -7.40 -9.51 -8.03
N PRO A 143 -8.38 -9.35 -8.95
CA PRO A 143 -9.22 -10.46 -9.36
C PRO A 143 -8.46 -11.53 -10.17
N PHE A 144 -7.35 -11.18 -10.82
CA PHE A 144 -6.47 -12.15 -11.47
C PHE A 144 -5.68 -12.94 -10.44
N TYR A 145 -5.10 -12.27 -9.45
CA TYR A 145 -4.39 -12.95 -8.36
C TYR A 145 -5.30 -13.87 -7.55
N ILE A 146 -6.52 -13.42 -7.18
CA ILE A 146 -7.51 -14.24 -6.48
C ILE A 146 -7.87 -15.49 -7.31
N ARG A 147 -8.14 -15.33 -8.62
CA ARG A 147 -8.40 -16.48 -9.51
C ARG A 147 -7.21 -17.42 -9.61
N LEU A 148 -5.99 -16.89 -9.64
CA LEU A 148 -4.77 -17.66 -9.73
C LEU A 148 -4.56 -18.54 -8.50
N ILE A 149 -4.64 -17.98 -7.28
CA ILE A 149 -4.41 -18.73 -6.04
C ILE A 149 -5.55 -19.68 -5.66
N LEU A 150 -6.75 -19.46 -6.22
CA LEU A 150 -7.86 -20.41 -6.14
C LEU A 150 -7.63 -21.64 -7.02
N ARG A 151 -7.03 -21.47 -8.21
CA ARG A 151 -6.72 -22.59 -9.13
C ARG A 151 -5.42 -23.30 -8.77
N HIS A 152 -4.43 -22.55 -8.32
CA HIS A 152 -3.09 -23.05 -8.06
C HIS A 152 -2.59 -22.55 -6.70
N PRO A 153 -2.84 -23.29 -5.60
CA PRO A 153 -2.49 -22.87 -4.24
C PRO A 153 -1.01 -22.53 -4.02
N SER A 154 -0.09 -23.10 -4.82
CA SER A 154 1.34 -22.78 -4.77
C SER A 154 1.64 -21.32 -5.08
N TRP A 155 0.79 -20.63 -5.85
CA TRP A 155 0.97 -19.21 -6.17
C TRP A 155 0.70 -18.27 -5.00
N ARG A 156 0.27 -18.79 -3.84
CA ARG A 156 0.19 -18.02 -2.59
C ARG A 156 1.57 -17.57 -2.11
N TRP A 157 2.66 -18.11 -2.67
CA TRP A 157 4.04 -17.69 -2.43
C TRP A 157 4.48 -16.46 -3.27
N LEU A 158 3.61 -15.93 -4.14
CA LEU A 158 3.90 -14.68 -4.88
C LEU A 158 4.27 -13.47 -4.00
N PRO A 159 3.78 -13.28 -2.76
CA PRO A 159 4.29 -12.22 -1.90
C PRO A 159 5.80 -12.31 -1.67
N VAL A 160 6.35 -13.52 -1.49
CA VAL A 160 7.79 -13.73 -1.33
C VAL A 160 8.55 -13.35 -2.61
N VAL A 161 8.03 -13.74 -3.78
CA VAL A 161 8.57 -13.31 -5.07
C VAL A 161 8.53 -11.79 -5.21
N ALA A 162 7.44 -11.15 -4.78
CA ALA A 162 7.29 -9.70 -4.78
C ALA A 162 8.28 -9.00 -3.82
N MET A 163 8.60 -9.61 -2.68
CA MET A 163 9.65 -9.10 -1.77
C MET A 163 11.02 -9.16 -2.43
N VAL A 164 11.37 -10.29 -3.05
CA VAL A 164 12.63 -10.42 -3.81
C VAL A 164 12.70 -9.40 -4.94
N TRP A 165 11.60 -9.22 -5.67
CA TRP A 165 11.49 -8.19 -6.70
C TRP A 165 11.71 -6.78 -6.13
N ALA A 166 11.09 -6.44 -5.00
CA ALA A 166 11.26 -5.13 -4.39
C ALA A 166 12.73 -4.88 -3.94
N VAL A 167 13.41 -5.91 -3.43
CA VAL A 167 14.86 -5.86 -3.16
C VAL A 167 15.65 -5.63 -4.46
N MET A 168 15.32 -6.32 -5.54
CA MET A 168 15.97 -6.10 -6.85
C MET A 168 15.75 -4.67 -7.36
N VAL A 169 14.54 -4.12 -7.21
CA VAL A 169 14.21 -2.74 -7.58
C VAL A 169 15.06 -1.74 -6.79
N GLN A 170 15.34 -2.00 -5.50
CA GLN A 170 16.15 -1.10 -4.68
C GLN A 170 17.66 -1.25 -4.93
N TYR A 171 18.16 -2.46 -5.17
CA TYR A 171 19.61 -2.75 -5.09
C TYR A 171 20.27 -3.23 -6.38
N TYR A 172 19.52 -3.68 -7.39
CA TYR A 172 20.10 -4.13 -8.65
C TYR A 172 20.10 -2.99 -9.69
N PRO A 173 21.27 -2.43 -10.08
CA PRO A 173 21.32 -1.16 -10.83
C PRO A 173 20.53 -1.13 -12.14
N PRO A 174 20.53 -2.20 -12.98
CA PRO A 174 19.74 -2.19 -14.21
C PRO A 174 18.23 -2.09 -13.93
N VAL A 175 17.71 -2.83 -12.94
CA VAL A 175 16.28 -2.76 -12.58
C VAL A 175 15.97 -1.43 -11.88
N HIS A 176 16.84 -0.97 -10.98
CA HIS A 176 16.67 0.33 -10.32
C HIS A 176 16.59 1.49 -11.32
N SER A 177 17.44 1.49 -12.35
CA SER A 177 17.41 2.53 -13.39
C SER A 177 16.12 2.56 -14.21
N LEU A 178 15.40 1.42 -14.31
CA LEU A 178 14.18 1.27 -15.10
C LEU A 178 12.91 1.59 -14.31
N VAL A 179 12.85 1.17 -13.03
CA VAL A 179 11.62 1.21 -12.22
C VAL A 179 11.84 1.65 -10.78
N GLY A 180 13.06 2.07 -10.41
CA GLY A 180 13.40 2.52 -9.05
C GLY A 180 12.65 3.78 -8.63
N HIS A 181 12.27 4.64 -9.59
CA HIS A 181 11.45 5.84 -9.36
C HIS A 181 10.01 5.53 -8.94
N VAL A 182 9.56 4.27 -9.02
CA VAL A 182 8.27 3.80 -8.47
C VAL A 182 8.47 2.71 -7.43
N GLU A 183 9.64 2.68 -6.79
CA GLU A 183 9.99 1.66 -5.79
C GLU A 183 8.94 1.60 -4.66
N ILE A 184 8.39 2.73 -4.23
CA ILE A 184 7.32 2.78 -3.22
C ILE A 184 6.08 1.96 -3.61
N PHE A 185 5.77 1.83 -4.90
CA PHE A 185 4.69 0.95 -5.35
C PHE A 185 5.10 -0.52 -5.22
N TRP A 186 6.29 -0.87 -5.70
CA TRP A 186 6.80 -2.25 -5.69
C TRP A 186 6.95 -2.81 -4.28
N SER A 187 7.48 -2.02 -3.34
CA SER A 187 7.61 -2.42 -1.94
C SER A 187 6.28 -2.61 -1.21
N ARG A 188 5.16 -2.11 -1.76
CA ARG A 188 3.81 -2.26 -1.19
C ARG A 188 3.01 -3.42 -1.76
N ILE A 189 3.46 -4.04 -2.86
CA ILE A 189 2.81 -5.21 -3.44
C ILE A 189 2.79 -6.42 -2.47
N PRO A 190 3.88 -6.77 -1.76
CA PRO A 190 3.89 -7.95 -0.90
C PRO A 190 2.78 -7.95 0.15
N ILE A 191 2.65 -6.85 0.90
CA ILE A 191 1.64 -6.74 1.96
C ILE A 191 0.20 -6.76 1.42
N PHE A 192 -0.01 -6.18 0.24
CA PHE A 192 -1.30 -6.24 -0.43
C PHE A 192 -1.67 -7.69 -0.81
N LEU A 193 -0.73 -8.46 -1.37
CA LEU A 193 -0.94 -9.86 -1.72
C LEU A 193 -1.13 -10.74 -0.46
N LEU A 194 -0.38 -10.46 0.62
CA LEU A 194 -0.58 -11.09 1.93
C LEU A 194 -1.99 -10.80 2.47
N GLY A 195 -2.50 -9.59 2.30
CA GLY A 195 -3.88 -9.24 2.63
C GLY A 195 -4.90 -10.11 1.88
N ILE A 196 -4.69 -10.34 0.58
CA ILE A 196 -5.55 -11.24 -0.20
C ILE A 196 -5.45 -12.69 0.31
N ASN A 197 -4.24 -13.19 0.58
CA ASN A 197 -4.04 -14.52 1.16
C ASN A 197 -4.72 -14.65 2.54
N CYS A 198 -4.64 -13.61 3.37
CA CYS A 198 -5.34 -13.57 4.65
C CYS A 198 -6.85 -13.61 4.45
N GLY A 199 -7.39 -12.97 3.41
CA GLY A 199 -8.81 -13.07 3.05
C GLY A 199 -9.30 -14.51 2.89
N LEU A 200 -8.48 -15.39 2.32
CA LEU A 200 -8.76 -16.83 2.26
C LEU A 200 -8.82 -17.46 3.66
N LEU A 201 -7.84 -17.18 4.53
CA LEU A 201 -7.81 -17.71 5.90
C LEU A 201 -9.03 -17.28 6.72
N VAL A 202 -9.46 -16.03 6.55
CA VAL A 202 -10.70 -15.49 7.13
C VAL A 202 -11.92 -16.24 6.59
N ALA A 203 -11.99 -16.46 5.26
CA ALA A 203 -13.11 -17.16 4.63
C ALA A 203 -13.20 -18.63 5.06
N GLU A 204 -12.06 -19.29 5.27
CA GLU A 204 -11.96 -20.64 5.82
C GLU A 204 -12.19 -20.70 7.34
N LYS A 205 -12.44 -19.56 8.00
CA LYS A 205 -12.63 -19.43 9.46
C LYS A 205 -11.48 -20.05 10.25
N ARG A 206 -10.25 -19.97 9.72
CA ARG A 206 -9.08 -20.48 10.43
C ARG A 206 -8.84 -19.69 11.72
N SER A 207 -8.16 -20.33 12.65
CA SER A 207 -7.65 -19.71 13.86
C SER A 207 -6.14 -19.83 13.92
N MET A 208 -5.52 -18.90 14.64
CA MET A 208 -4.13 -18.96 15.06
C MET A 208 -4.07 -19.57 16.46
N GLU A 209 -3.00 -20.31 16.71
CA GLU A 209 -2.66 -20.74 18.06
C GLU A 209 -2.43 -19.53 18.97
N GLY A 210 -2.83 -19.62 20.23
CA GLY A 210 -2.64 -18.51 21.18
C GLY A 210 -1.17 -18.12 21.38
N SER A 211 -0.24 -19.07 21.19
CA SER A 211 1.21 -18.84 21.18
C SER A 211 1.67 -17.95 20.02
N ALA A 212 1.01 -18.03 18.87
CA ALA A 212 1.32 -17.21 17.70
C ALA A 212 1.04 -15.72 17.94
N LEU A 213 0.20 -15.37 18.94
CA LEU A 213 0.04 -13.98 19.36
C LEU A 213 1.34 -13.39 19.89
N TRP A 214 2.11 -14.16 20.68
CA TRP A 214 3.38 -13.69 21.21
C TRP A 214 4.41 -13.48 20.11
N LEU A 215 4.43 -14.39 19.12
CA LEU A 215 5.26 -14.19 17.94
C LEU A 215 4.84 -12.94 17.16
N LEU A 216 3.54 -12.71 16.96
CA LEU A 216 3.04 -11.50 16.31
C LEU A 216 3.44 -10.23 17.08
N LEU A 217 3.24 -10.21 18.40
CA LEU A 217 3.59 -9.07 19.25
C LEU A 217 5.10 -8.83 19.27
N LEU A 218 5.90 -9.89 19.30
CA LEU A 218 7.36 -9.81 19.19
C LEU A 218 7.77 -9.24 17.83
N THR A 219 7.21 -9.73 16.73
CA THR A 219 7.49 -9.20 15.40
C THR A 219 7.12 -7.73 15.32
N LEU A 220 5.92 -7.34 15.77
CA LEU A 220 5.49 -5.94 15.79
C LEU A 220 6.41 -5.05 16.63
N LEU A 221 6.86 -5.54 17.80
CA LEU A 221 7.80 -4.83 18.66
C LEU A 221 9.16 -4.65 17.98
N LEU A 222 9.71 -5.72 17.41
CA LEU A 222 10.98 -5.68 16.68
C LEU A 222 10.89 -4.75 15.47
N SER A 223 9.80 -4.80 14.71
CA SER A 223 9.55 -3.92 13.59
C SER A 223 9.48 -2.45 14.03
N LEU A 224 8.79 -2.16 15.13
CA LEU A 224 8.70 -0.82 15.70
C LEU A 224 10.08 -0.30 16.13
N VAL A 225 10.84 -1.10 16.90
CA VAL A 225 12.19 -0.74 17.34
C VAL A 225 13.08 -0.45 16.13
N MET A 226 13.07 -1.32 15.12
CA MET A 226 13.85 -1.12 13.89
C MET A 226 13.44 0.16 13.14
N CYS A 227 12.15 0.49 13.07
CA CYS A 227 11.69 1.73 12.44
C CYS A 227 12.15 2.97 13.21
N LEU A 228 12.10 2.93 14.55
CA LEU A 228 12.60 4.02 15.38
C LEU A 228 14.11 4.20 15.19
N GLU A 229 14.88 3.11 15.22
CA GLU A 229 16.34 3.15 14.99
C GLU A 229 16.71 3.65 13.59
N PHE A 230 15.96 3.26 12.55
CA PHE A 230 16.17 3.76 11.20
C PHE A 230 15.90 5.26 11.04
N GLU A 231 14.92 5.81 11.76
CA GLU A 231 14.60 7.24 11.71
C GLU A 231 15.42 8.08 12.69
N GLU A 232 15.97 7.51 13.76
CA GLU A 232 16.83 8.20 14.73
C GLU A 232 18.32 7.95 14.43
N SER A 233 18.85 6.82 14.89
CA SER A 233 20.28 6.51 14.91
C SER A 233 20.89 6.28 13.52
N TRP A 234 20.12 5.71 12.59
CA TRP A 234 20.60 5.24 11.28
C TRP A 234 20.06 6.05 10.10
N ARG A 235 19.46 7.21 10.38
CA ARG A 235 18.80 8.02 9.38
C ARG A 235 19.73 8.41 8.23
N GLY A 236 19.27 8.21 7.00
CA GLY A 236 20.02 8.51 5.78
C GLY A 236 21.15 7.53 5.45
N ARG A 237 21.41 6.52 6.30
CA ARG A 237 22.37 5.44 6.02
C ARG A 237 21.74 4.31 5.20
N PHE A 238 20.42 4.19 5.26
CA PHE A 238 19.64 3.16 4.59
C PHE A 238 18.49 3.78 3.80
N PRO A 239 18.09 3.16 2.67
CA PRO A 239 16.91 3.62 1.94
C PRO A 239 15.65 3.38 2.77
N LEU A 240 14.66 4.28 2.65
CA LEU A 240 13.33 4.13 3.27
C LEU A 240 12.62 2.82 2.88
N PHE A 241 13.08 2.18 1.81
CA PHE A 241 12.71 0.81 1.45
C PHE A 241 12.86 -0.18 2.61
N LEU A 242 13.95 -0.10 3.38
CA LEU A 242 14.23 -1.06 4.46
C LEU A 242 13.23 -0.91 5.61
N GLU A 243 12.84 0.31 5.97
CA GLU A 243 11.74 0.52 6.93
C GLU A 243 10.46 -0.17 6.47
N ARG A 244 10.12 -0.06 5.18
CA ARG A 244 8.93 -0.72 4.62
C ARG A 244 9.00 -2.23 4.69
N MET A 245 10.16 -2.83 4.41
CA MET A 245 10.31 -4.29 4.45
C MET A 245 10.22 -4.86 5.87
N VAL A 246 10.57 -4.06 6.89
CA VAL A 246 10.66 -4.51 8.27
C VAL A 246 9.29 -4.80 8.91
N TYR A 247 8.20 -4.19 8.44
CA TYR A 247 6.85 -4.41 8.98
C TYR A 247 5.88 -5.10 8.01
N ILE A 248 6.37 -5.70 6.92
CA ILE A 248 5.62 -6.64 6.06
C ILE A 248 5.65 -8.04 6.66
#